data_AF-A0A850SK87-F1
#
_entry.id   AF-A0A850SK87-F1
#
_cell.length_a   1.000
_cell.length_b   1.000
_cell.length_c   1.000
_cell.angle_alpha   90.00
_cell.angle_beta   90.00
_cell.angle_gamma   90.00
#
_symmetry.space_group_name_H-M   'P 1'
#
loop_
_entity.id
_entity.type
_entity.pdbx_description
1 polymer ?
#
loop_
_entity_poly.entity_id
_entity_poly.type
_entity_poly.pdbx_seq_one_letter_code
_entity_poly.pdbx_strand_id
1 'polypeptide(L)'
;MRECAYKANKTKEAALALAAIALVLSASLFVMPVQQAAAAGPSHTSIQTRLNLAKGFIDNIYKNTYNAEVDTTNEALLAEYPSIPIWVVHSDGRRIAAGEDVNVKLDIKTSYIDAYSETGTDTIQYQIRFRTVDVFGSTWDKVPLLFVTVDYDYGTNRNVKVTVKNQQWDSNSKVSWADVYLGSTYLGRASSSNVGTTWTYTSSVNFGNDNFFRSHRYIERHGTQLGMEYYNIYDTNRALALGARLSNQGYTLHKDIYAPMFGSGYSLPYNYLYESGSTGVYRDCYTEPTKHDRSYQYHSKVCNNVDLYIYNSANGDWLVPMLWALHLLNKGVGPDTPMYDGWNTRSPRQVARMAESHWIADYGIASPTSSTVASGVRTAAFLALETKLGYGLGDTTSKTYADKAATALLNPQVGSSQVIRENEDGSSTTFTRPLFKGGFLTAWNGYNMVAKKSILQQIADWFNQPDETPDVKPSNAETTITIAQSLRVYDCYVNGYNCLNVP
;
A
#
# COMPACT_ATOMS: atom_id res chain seq x y z
N MET A 1 -6.50 22.50 -70.77
CA MET A 1 -5.70 23.42 -69.94
C MET A 1 -6.13 23.52 -68.47
N ARG A 2 -7.19 22.85 -67.98
CA ARG A 2 -7.54 22.83 -66.55
C ARG A 2 -7.13 21.56 -65.77
N GLU A 3 -6.65 20.51 -66.42
CA GLU A 3 -6.18 19.29 -65.73
C GLU A 3 -4.67 19.29 -65.38
N CYS A 4 -3.84 20.09 -66.06
CA CYS A 4 -2.40 20.14 -65.76
C CYS A 4 -2.05 20.99 -64.53
N ALA A 5 -2.93 21.91 -64.09
CA ALA A 5 -2.68 22.74 -62.91
C ALA A 5 -2.97 21.99 -61.58
N TYR A 6 -3.86 21.00 -61.59
CA TYR A 6 -4.22 20.24 -60.38
C TYR A 6 -3.16 19.18 -60.00
N LYS A 7 -2.43 18.63 -61.00
CA LYS A 7 -1.35 17.67 -60.76
C LYS A 7 -0.03 18.30 -60.30
N ALA A 8 0.20 19.59 -60.59
CA ALA A 8 1.43 20.31 -60.20
C ALA A 8 1.42 20.78 -58.74
N ASN A 9 0.25 21.00 -58.12
CA ASN A 9 0.16 21.39 -56.71
C ASN A 9 0.33 20.19 -55.76
N LYS A 10 -0.24 19.02 -56.07
CA LYS A 10 -0.08 17.82 -55.23
C LYS A 10 1.35 17.27 -55.20
N THR A 11 2.14 17.48 -56.25
CA THR A 11 3.56 17.08 -56.28
C THR A 11 4.46 18.01 -55.46
N LYS A 12 4.11 19.28 -55.31
CA LYS A 12 4.82 20.22 -54.42
C LYS A 12 4.52 19.97 -52.94
N GLU A 13 3.28 19.62 -52.59
CA GLU A 13 2.89 19.28 -51.21
C GLU A 13 3.52 17.95 -50.76
N ALA A 14 3.59 16.94 -51.64
CA ALA A 14 4.28 15.68 -51.34
C ALA A 14 5.81 15.86 -51.21
N ALA A 15 6.42 16.72 -52.02
CA ALA A 15 7.86 17.02 -51.93
C ALA A 15 8.22 17.83 -50.68
N LEU A 16 7.38 18.76 -50.23
CA LEU A 16 7.57 19.47 -48.96
C LEU A 16 7.39 18.55 -47.74
N ALA A 17 6.43 17.62 -47.79
CA ALA A 17 6.22 16.65 -46.73
C ALA A 17 7.41 15.66 -46.61
N LEU A 18 7.96 15.21 -47.74
CA LEU A 18 9.15 14.35 -47.76
C LEU A 18 10.43 15.09 -47.36
N ALA A 19 10.58 16.38 -47.71
CA ALA A 19 11.70 17.20 -47.26
C ALA A 19 11.63 17.51 -45.75
N ALA A 20 10.43 17.72 -45.19
CA ALA A 20 10.24 17.90 -43.75
C ALA A 20 10.52 16.60 -42.96
N ILE A 21 10.11 15.44 -43.49
CA ILE A 21 10.42 14.13 -42.88
C ILE A 21 11.92 13.82 -42.97
N ALA A 22 12.59 14.15 -44.08
CA ALA A 22 14.04 14.00 -44.22
C ALA A 22 14.84 14.97 -43.33
N LEU A 23 14.36 16.20 -43.12
CA LEU A 23 14.98 17.15 -42.19
C LEU A 23 14.82 16.71 -40.71
N VAL A 24 13.68 16.12 -40.36
CA VAL A 24 13.44 15.53 -39.03
C VAL A 24 14.27 14.26 -38.81
N LEU A 25 14.46 13.44 -39.84
CA LEU A 25 15.29 12.22 -39.78
C LEU A 25 16.79 12.50 -39.83
N SER A 26 17.24 13.59 -40.47
CA SER A 26 18.66 13.98 -40.47
C SER A 26 19.08 14.77 -39.24
N ALA A 27 18.14 15.40 -38.52
CA ALA A 27 18.40 16.01 -37.21
C ALA A 27 18.35 14.99 -36.05
N SER A 28 17.91 13.75 -36.31
CA SER A 28 17.84 12.66 -35.32
C SER A 28 18.90 11.56 -35.52
N LEU A 29 19.83 11.75 -36.46
CA LEU A 29 21.03 10.93 -36.60
C LEU A 29 22.25 11.79 -36.25
N PHE A 30 22.99 11.40 -35.21
CA PHE A 30 24.13 12.11 -34.59
C PHE A 30 23.79 13.20 -33.56
N VAL A 31 22.88 12.90 -32.65
CA VAL A 31 23.18 13.18 -31.24
C VAL A 31 23.63 11.85 -30.66
N MET A 32 24.95 11.59 -30.72
CA MET A 32 25.53 10.65 -29.74
C MET A 32 24.96 11.08 -28.39
N PRO A 33 24.46 10.16 -27.55
CA PRO A 33 24.01 10.56 -26.22
C PRO A 33 25.20 11.30 -25.63
N VAL A 34 25.04 12.62 -25.45
CA VAL A 34 25.88 13.35 -24.54
C VAL A 34 25.75 12.51 -23.29
N GLN A 35 26.86 11.92 -22.82
CA GLN A 35 26.94 11.38 -21.49
C GLN A 35 26.58 12.55 -20.58
N GLN A 36 25.28 12.73 -20.37
CA GLN A 36 24.75 13.50 -19.28
C GLN A 36 25.40 12.79 -18.10
N ALA A 37 26.35 13.47 -17.46
CA ALA A 37 27.02 12.95 -16.30
C ALA A 37 25.93 12.34 -15.42
N ALA A 38 26.05 11.04 -15.13
CA ALA A 38 25.04 10.32 -14.36
C ALA A 38 24.72 11.21 -13.16
N ALA A 39 23.46 11.66 -13.06
CA ALA A 39 23.05 12.47 -11.93
C ALA A 39 23.49 11.69 -10.69
N ALA A 40 24.37 12.28 -9.88
CA ALA A 40 24.92 11.59 -8.73
C ALA A 40 23.73 11.11 -7.89
N GLY A 41 23.69 9.81 -7.62
CA GLY A 41 22.60 9.24 -6.85
C GLY A 41 22.51 9.87 -5.46
N PRO A 42 21.40 9.64 -4.74
CA PRO A 42 21.10 10.39 -3.53
C PRO A 42 22.13 10.19 -2.42
N SER A 43 22.42 11.27 -1.69
CA SER A 43 23.32 11.23 -0.53
C SER A 43 22.70 10.48 0.66
N HIS A 44 23.56 9.93 1.53
CA HIS A 44 23.14 9.34 2.81
C HIS A 44 22.21 10.27 3.61
N THR A 45 22.53 11.57 3.72
CA THR A 45 21.71 12.55 4.46
C THR A 45 20.29 12.64 3.90
N SER A 46 20.16 12.65 2.57
CA SER A 46 18.85 12.69 1.90
C SER A 46 18.06 11.42 2.19
N ILE A 47 18.70 10.26 2.11
CA ILE A 47 18.07 8.96 2.40
C ILE A 47 17.66 8.88 3.87
N GLN A 48 18.57 9.18 4.79
CA GLN A 48 18.34 9.09 6.23
C GLN A 48 17.19 9.99 6.69
N THR A 49 17.04 11.16 6.09
CA THR A 49 15.89 12.05 6.35
C THR A 49 14.55 11.36 6.02
N ARG A 50 14.49 10.64 4.89
CA ARG A 50 13.29 9.90 4.48
C ARG A 50 13.05 8.67 5.36
N LEU A 51 14.10 7.95 5.72
CA LEU A 51 14.01 6.80 6.63
C LEU A 51 13.49 7.20 8.02
N ASN A 52 13.95 8.34 8.56
CA ASN A 52 13.48 8.85 9.85
C ASN A 52 11.98 9.18 9.82
N LEU A 53 11.50 9.79 8.74
CA LEU A 53 10.07 10.07 8.55
C LEU A 53 9.25 8.77 8.40
N ALA A 54 9.75 7.82 7.61
CA ALA A 54 9.11 6.52 7.42
C ALA A 54 9.00 5.74 8.73
N LYS A 55 10.04 5.78 9.58
CA LYS A 55 10.01 5.17 10.91
C LYS A 55 8.85 5.72 11.74
N GLY A 56 8.62 7.04 11.73
CA GLY A 56 7.49 7.64 12.44
C GLY A 56 6.14 7.11 11.95
N PHE A 57 5.95 6.95 10.64
CA PHE A 57 4.74 6.33 10.09
C PHE A 57 4.60 4.86 10.53
N ILE A 58 5.66 4.06 10.39
CA ILE A 58 5.66 2.62 10.72
C ILE A 58 5.38 2.40 12.21
N ASP A 59 5.99 3.20 13.08
CA ASP A 59 5.76 3.13 14.53
C ASP A 59 4.31 3.46 14.90
N ASN A 60 3.65 4.35 14.15
CA ASN A 60 2.26 4.71 14.40
C ASN A 60 1.27 3.58 14.06
N ILE A 61 1.60 2.73 13.09
CA ILE A 61 0.75 1.60 12.66
C ILE A 61 1.09 0.28 13.37
N TYR A 62 2.14 0.25 14.18
CA TYR A 62 2.49 -0.89 15.02
C TYR A 62 1.47 -1.07 16.16
N LYS A 63 0.77 -2.19 16.17
CA LYS A 63 -0.16 -2.57 17.24
C LYS A 63 0.60 -3.37 18.28
N ASN A 64 0.66 -2.83 19.49
CA ASN A 64 1.39 -3.46 20.58
C ASN A 64 0.46 -4.37 21.40
N THR A 65 1.05 -5.00 22.41
CA THR A 65 0.49 -5.99 23.33
C THR A 65 -0.61 -5.47 24.26
N TYR A 66 -1.32 -4.42 23.87
CA TYR A 66 -2.46 -3.93 24.62
C TYR A 66 -3.64 -4.87 24.39
N ASN A 67 -4.29 -5.31 25.46
CA ASN A 67 -5.55 -6.10 25.42
C ASN A 67 -6.68 -5.40 24.62
N ALA A 68 -6.47 -4.15 24.22
CA ALA A 68 -7.36 -3.38 23.37
C ALA A 68 -7.14 -3.58 21.86
N GLU A 69 -6.02 -4.15 21.41
CA GLU A 69 -5.67 -4.27 19.97
C GLU A 69 -5.29 -5.71 19.57
N VAL A 70 -4.80 -6.52 20.52
CA VAL A 70 -4.39 -7.92 20.35
C VAL A 70 -4.89 -8.77 21.53
N ASP A 71 -5.12 -10.07 21.31
CA ASP A 71 -5.71 -10.97 22.32
C ASP A 71 -4.73 -11.38 23.43
N THR A 72 -3.42 -11.29 23.18
CA THR A 72 -2.41 -11.77 24.11
C THR A 72 -1.33 -10.73 24.38
N THR A 73 -0.85 -10.67 25.62
CA THR A 73 0.10 -9.65 26.08
C THR A 73 1.53 -9.80 25.53
N ASN A 74 1.79 -10.80 24.67
CA ASN A 74 3.10 -11.08 24.10
C ASN A 74 3.11 -11.09 22.56
N GLU A 75 1.98 -10.80 21.91
CA GLU A 75 1.87 -10.73 20.45
C GLU A 75 1.73 -9.28 19.98
N ALA A 76 2.15 -9.01 18.75
CA ALA A 76 1.94 -7.74 18.07
C ALA A 76 1.40 -7.96 16.66
N LEU A 77 0.83 -6.91 16.08
CA LEU A 77 0.33 -6.88 14.71
C LEU A 77 0.73 -5.57 14.04
N LEU A 78 0.62 -5.50 12.72
CA LEU A 78 0.78 -4.26 11.97
C LEU A 78 -0.53 -3.86 11.32
N ALA A 79 -1.03 -2.67 11.64
CA ALA A 79 -2.17 -2.09 10.92
C ALA A 79 -1.77 -1.85 9.46
N GLU A 80 -2.71 -2.01 8.53
CA GLU A 80 -2.43 -1.74 7.10
C GLU A 80 -2.12 -0.25 6.87
N TYR A 81 -2.89 0.62 7.52
CA TYR A 81 -2.81 2.07 7.42
C TYR A 81 -3.43 2.72 8.67
N PRO A 82 -3.19 4.02 8.89
CA PRO A 82 -4.01 4.82 9.81
C PRO A 82 -5.47 4.93 9.34
N SER A 83 -6.43 4.91 10.27
CA SER A 83 -7.85 5.01 9.99
C SER A 83 -8.63 5.73 11.10
N ILE A 84 -9.96 5.79 10.97
CA ILE A 84 -10.90 6.25 11.99
C ILE A 84 -11.66 5.01 12.48
N PRO A 85 -11.12 4.30 13.49
CA PRO A 85 -11.52 2.94 13.82
C PRO A 85 -12.83 2.90 14.62
N ILE A 86 -13.97 3.09 13.94
CA ILE A 86 -15.31 3.06 14.56
C ILE A 86 -15.83 1.63 14.67
N TRP A 87 -16.42 1.30 15.82
CA TRP A 87 -17.11 0.04 16.04
C TRP A 87 -18.26 0.22 17.03
N VAL A 88 -19.17 -0.75 17.04
CA VAL A 88 -20.32 -0.78 17.93
C VAL A 88 -20.43 -2.09 18.69
N VAL A 89 -21.00 -2.04 19.89
CA VAL A 89 -21.42 -3.21 20.68
C VAL A 89 -22.92 -3.14 20.91
N HIS A 90 -23.66 -4.10 20.36
CA HIS A 90 -25.10 -4.19 20.49
C HIS A 90 -25.52 -4.68 21.88
N SER A 91 -26.77 -4.42 22.25
CA SER A 91 -27.36 -4.85 23.52
C SER A 91 -27.38 -6.36 23.75
N ASP A 92 -27.19 -7.15 22.69
CA ASP A 92 -27.07 -8.61 22.76
C ASP A 92 -25.61 -9.10 22.81
N GLY A 93 -24.66 -8.18 22.98
CA GLY A 93 -23.22 -8.44 23.10
C GLY A 93 -22.48 -8.53 21.78
N ARG A 94 -23.17 -8.47 20.62
CA ARG A 94 -22.49 -8.56 19.32
C ARG A 94 -21.68 -7.30 19.04
N ARG A 95 -20.46 -7.52 18.61
CA ARG A 95 -19.52 -6.48 18.22
C ARG A 95 -19.42 -6.40 16.70
N ILE A 96 -19.44 -5.19 16.16
CA ILE A 96 -19.32 -4.95 14.71
C ILE A 96 -18.37 -3.78 14.49
N ALA A 97 -17.29 -3.98 13.74
CA ALA A 97 -16.43 -2.88 13.29
C ALA A 97 -16.80 -2.38 11.90
N ALA A 98 -16.54 -1.09 11.65
CA ALA A 98 -16.53 -0.54 10.31
C ALA A 98 -15.48 -1.28 9.45
N GLY A 99 -15.81 -1.57 8.19
CA GLY A 99 -14.91 -2.26 7.24
C GLY A 99 -14.74 -3.76 7.47
N GLU A 100 -15.31 -4.31 8.56
CA GLU A 100 -15.25 -5.75 8.84
C GLU A 100 -16.17 -6.53 7.89
N ASP A 101 -15.63 -7.52 7.17
CA ASP A 101 -16.37 -8.25 6.14
C ASP A 101 -17.12 -9.49 6.67
N VAL A 102 -18.01 -9.29 7.65
CA VAL A 102 -18.83 -10.40 8.16
C VAL A 102 -20.14 -10.45 7.39
N ASN A 103 -20.30 -11.50 6.57
CA ASN A 103 -21.57 -11.79 5.92
C ASN A 103 -22.61 -12.23 6.95
N VAL A 104 -23.71 -11.50 7.08
CA VAL A 104 -24.84 -11.89 7.94
C VAL A 104 -25.93 -12.67 7.19
N LYS A 105 -25.97 -12.54 5.86
CA LYS A 105 -26.84 -13.27 4.93
C LYS A 105 -26.27 -13.07 3.53
N LEU A 106 -26.43 -14.01 2.58
CA LEU A 106 -25.91 -13.94 1.19
C LEU A 106 -25.69 -12.49 0.69
N ASP A 107 -24.42 -12.08 0.63
CA ASP A 107 -23.92 -10.76 0.18
C ASP A 107 -24.27 -9.51 1.03
N ILE A 108 -24.88 -9.69 2.20
CA ILE A 108 -25.17 -8.64 3.18
C ILE A 108 -24.06 -8.60 4.23
N LYS A 109 -23.30 -7.51 4.23
CA LYS A 109 -22.23 -7.26 5.21
C LYS A 109 -22.79 -6.65 6.50
N THR A 110 -22.17 -6.98 7.64
CA THR A 110 -22.47 -6.42 8.98
C THR A 110 -22.33 -4.91 9.05
N SER A 111 -21.42 -4.32 8.26
CA SER A 111 -21.32 -2.88 8.10
C SER A 111 -21.01 -2.51 6.65
N TYR A 112 -21.37 -1.29 6.26
CA TYR A 112 -20.87 -0.68 5.03
C TYR A 112 -20.94 0.85 5.12
N ILE A 113 -20.12 1.52 4.30
CA ILE A 113 -20.16 2.97 4.15
C ILE A 113 -21.18 3.29 3.04
N ASP A 114 -22.23 4.03 3.39
CA ASP A 114 -23.38 4.28 2.51
C ASP A 114 -23.23 5.56 1.67
N ALA A 115 -22.54 6.56 2.22
CA ALA A 115 -22.28 7.83 1.56
C ALA A 115 -20.99 8.43 2.13
N TYR A 116 -20.28 9.21 1.31
CA TYR A 116 -19.17 10.03 1.77
C TYR A 116 -19.07 11.33 0.96
N SER A 117 -18.45 12.35 1.54
CA SER A 117 -18.14 13.62 0.89
C SER A 117 -16.90 14.27 1.51
N GLU A 118 -16.04 14.82 0.65
CA GLU A 118 -14.92 15.67 1.05
C GLU A 118 -15.42 17.12 1.07
N THR A 119 -15.90 17.58 2.23
CA THR A 119 -16.50 18.92 2.37
C THR A 119 -15.46 20.03 2.48
N GLY A 120 -14.18 19.67 2.62
CA GLY A 120 -13.04 20.57 2.65
C GLY A 120 -11.74 19.82 2.37
N THR A 121 -10.63 20.55 2.28
CA THR A 121 -9.29 19.94 2.11
C THR A 121 -8.85 19.18 3.36
N ASP A 122 -9.35 19.56 4.53
CA ASP A 122 -9.07 18.99 5.84
C ASP A 122 -10.24 18.19 6.42
N THR A 123 -11.39 18.15 5.75
CA THR A 123 -12.63 17.62 6.32
C THR A 123 -13.28 16.59 5.42
N ILE A 124 -13.63 15.43 6.00
CA ILE A 124 -14.42 14.38 5.34
C ILE A 124 -15.65 14.04 6.18
N GLN A 125 -16.77 13.77 5.50
CA GLN A 125 -18.01 13.30 6.09
C GLN A 125 -18.41 11.97 5.48
N TYR A 126 -18.95 11.06 6.27
CA TYR A 126 -19.46 9.79 5.76
C TYR A 126 -20.50 9.15 6.67
N GLN A 127 -21.24 8.19 6.11
CA GLN A 127 -22.26 7.44 6.83
C GLN A 127 -21.86 5.97 6.94
N ILE A 128 -21.81 5.44 8.17
CA ILE A 128 -21.61 4.01 8.41
C ILE A 128 -22.96 3.40 8.79
N ARG A 129 -23.41 2.42 8.03
CA ARG A 129 -24.58 1.61 8.36
C ARG A 129 -24.14 0.30 9.01
N PHE A 130 -24.63 0.07 10.22
CA PHE A 130 -24.49 -1.21 10.91
C PHE A 130 -25.76 -2.04 10.73
N ARG A 131 -25.56 -3.32 10.45
CA ARG A 131 -26.61 -4.31 10.22
C ARG A 131 -26.50 -5.44 11.22
N THR A 132 -27.63 -6.03 11.53
CA THR A 132 -27.69 -7.09 12.53
C THR A 132 -28.74 -8.12 12.17
N VAL A 133 -28.49 -9.39 12.51
CA VAL A 133 -29.46 -10.48 12.29
C VAL A 133 -30.01 -11.00 13.61
N ASP A 134 -31.29 -11.37 13.67
CA ASP A 134 -31.79 -12.11 14.84
C ASP A 134 -31.51 -13.61 14.74
N VAL A 135 -31.88 -14.34 15.79
CA VAL A 135 -31.75 -15.81 15.85
C VAL A 135 -32.59 -16.56 14.81
N PHE A 136 -33.52 -15.87 14.14
CA PHE A 136 -34.39 -16.41 13.10
C PHE A 136 -33.94 -15.99 11.67
N GLY A 137 -32.83 -15.26 11.55
CA GLY A 137 -32.26 -14.83 10.27
C GLY A 137 -32.90 -13.58 9.65
N SER A 138 -33.65 -12.79 10.42
CA SER A 138 -34.18 -11.50 10.00
C SER A 138 -33.10 -10.42 10.10
N THR A 139 -32.85 -9.69 9.01
CA THR A 139 -31.85 -8.62 8.95
C THR A 139 -32.50 -7.28 9.28
N TRP A 140 -31.90 -6.55 10.23
CA TRP A 140 -32.22 -5.15 10.53
C TRP A 140 -31.08 -4.25 10.04
N ASP A 141 -31.44 -3.14 9.41
CA ASP A 141 -30.49 -2.15 8.87
C ASP A 141 -30.45 -0.91 9.77
N LYS A 142 -29.39 -0.11 9.71
CA LYS A 142 -29.29 1.15 10.46
C LYS A 142 -29.45 0.96 11.98
N VAL A 143 -28.81 -0.06 12.53
CA VAL A 143 -28.81 -0.34 13.97
C VAL A 143 -27.37 -0.28 14.48
N PRO A 144 -26.77 0.92 14.64
CA PRO A 144 -27.23 2.24 14.20
C PRO A 144 -26.80 2.61 12.76
N LEU A 145 -27.38 3.67 12.20
CA LEU A 145 -26.74 4.46 11.14
C LEU A 145 -26.04 5.66 11.77
N LEU A 146 -24.71 5.71 11.62
CA LEU A 146 -23.88 6.78 12.16
C LEU A 146 -23.47 7.75 11.06
N PHE A 147 -23.61 9.05 11.33
CA PHE A 147 -23.01 10.11 10.50
C PHE A 147 -21.73 10.59 11.17
N VAL A 148 -20.62 10.50 10.45
CA VAL A 148 -19.28 10.78 10.97
C VAL A 148 -18.69 11.97 10.22
N THR A 149 -18.19 12.94 10.97
CA THR A 149 -17.40 14.06 10.44
C THR A 149 -16.00 13.98 11.04
N VAL A 150 -14.98 14.02 10.19
CA VAL A 150 -13.57 14.04 10.60
C VAL A 150 -12.97 15.34 10.09
N ASP A 151 -12.50 16.15 11.04
CA ASP A 151 -11.73 17.36 10.79
C ASP A 151 -10.28 17.07 11.16
N TYR A 152 -9.40 17.06 10.17
CA TYR A 152 -7.98 16.75 10.31
C TYR A 152 -7.13 17.94 10.75
N ASP A 153 -7.71 19.14 10.89
CA ASP A 153 -7.00 20.38 11.22
C ASP A 153 -7.78 21.25 12.22
N TYR A 154 -8.21 20.63 13.32
CA TYR A 154 -9.10 21.25 14.29
C TYR A 154 -8.36 22.09 15.35
N GLY A 155 -8.70 23.38 15.42
CA GLY A 155 -8.28 24.29 16.49
C GLY A 155 -6.82 24.74 16.39
N THR A 156 -6.37 25.54 17.38
CA THR A 156 -5.02 26.17 17.36
C THR A 156 -3.88 25.16 17.43
N ASN A 157 -4.14 23.98 18.01
CA ASN A 157 -3.16 22.90 18.13
C ASN A 157 -3.18 21.97 16.92
N ARG A 158 -4.05 22.24 15.92
CA ARG A 158 -4.23 21.42 14.73
C ARG A 158 -4.48 19.95 15.12
N ASN A 159 -5.49 19.67 15.94
CA ASN A 159 -5.79 18.30 16.34
C ASN A 159 -6.67 17.61 15.28
N VAL A 160 -6.80 16.28 15.35
CA VAL A 160 -7.88 15.56 14.65
C VAL A 160 -9.11 15.50 15.54
N LYS A 161 -10.25 15.99 15.03
CA LYS A 161 -11.55 15.93 15.68
C LYS A 161 -12.49 14.99 14.91
N VAL A 162 -13.06 14.04 15.63
CA VAL A 162 -14.08 13.12 15.10
C VAL A 162 -15.40 13.42 15.79
N THR A 163 -16.43 13.70 15.00
CA THR A 163 -17.79 13.93 15.46
C THR A 163 -18.66 12.80 14.94
N VAL A 164 -19.36 12.08 15.83
CA VAL A 164 -20.21 10.95 15.49
C VAL A 164 -21.63 11.24 15.93
N LYS A 165 -22.57 11.19 14.99
CA LYS A 165 -23.99 11.41 15.24
C LYS A 165 -24.78 10.13 15.03
N ASN A 166 -25.65 9.78 15.98
CA ASN A 166 -26.69 8.77 15.77
C ASN A 166 -27.71 9.33 14.79
N GLN A 167 -27.58 8.99 13.50
CA GLN A 167 -28.33 9.63 12.44
C GLN A 167 -29.68 8.97 12.21
N GLN A 168 -29.76 7.64 12.25
CA GLN A 168 -31.00 6.87 12.19
C GLN A 168 -30.89 5.59 13.00
N TRP A 169 -32.04 5.09 13.44
CA TRP A 169 -32.20 3.80 14.11
C TRP A 169 -33.43 3.09 13.54
N ASP A 170 -33.31 1.83 13.13
CA ASP A 170 -34.48 1.03 12.72
C ASP A 170 -35.35 0.67 13.93
N SER A 171 -36.56 1.22 13.97
CA SER A 171 -37.51 1.07 15.06
C SER A 171 -37.99 -0.37 15.27
N ASN A 172 -37.81 -1.25 14.28
CA ASN A 172 -38.23 -2.64 14.36
C ASN A 172 -37.13 -3.57 14.86
N SER A 173 -35.91 -3.05 15.06
CA SER A 173 -34.77 -3.81 15.56
C SER A 173 -35.06 -4.48 16.90
N LYS A 174 -34.59 -5.73 17.05
CA LYS A 174 -34.62 -6.46 18.32
C LYS A 174 -33.50 -6.05 19.28
N VAL A 175 -32.49 -5.33 18.78
CA VAL A 175 -31.44 -4.72 19.58
C VAL A 175 -31.97 -3.39 20.10
N SER A 176 -31.86 -3.14 21.42
CA SER A 176 -32.40 -1.94 22.05
C SER A 176 -31.44 -0.75 22.02
N TRP A 177 -30.14 -1.02 21.94
CA TRP A 177 -29.09 -0.01 21.93
C TRP A 177 -27.78 -0.55 21.36
N ALA A 178 -26.90 0.35 20.96
CA ALA A 178 -25.54 0.06 20.52
C ALA A 178 -24.57 1.05 21.17
N ASP A 179 -23.59 0.55 21.92
CA ASP A 179 -22.50 1.35 22.45
C ASP A 179 -21.51 1.65 21.32
N VAL A 180 -21.24 2.93 21.08
CA VAL A 180 -20.42 3.44 19.99
C VAL A 180 -19.03 3.77 20.51
N TYR A 181 -18.02 3.26 19.82
CA TYR A 181 -16.62 3.43 20.16
C TYR A 181 -15.81 3.98 18.99
N LEU A 182 -14.75 4.69 19.31
CA LEU A 182 -13.66 5.05 18.40
C LEU A 182 -12.37 4.52 19.02
N GLY A 183 -11.70 3.58 18.35
CA GLY A 183 -10.57 2.84 18.93
C GLY A 183 -10.98 2.19 20.25
N SER A 184 -10.25 2.43 21.33
CA SER A 184 -10.62 1.95 22.66
C SER A 184 -11.56 2.89 23.43
N THR A 185 -11.91 4.05 22.89
CA THR A 185 -12.66 5.10 23.59
C THR A 185 -14.15 4.95 23.36
N TYR A 186 -14.91 4.81 24.45
CA TYR A 186 -16.37 4.88 24.42
C TYR A 186 -16.83 6.32 24.15
N LEU A 187 -17.64 6.52 23.12
CA LEU A 187 -18.20 7.83 22.77
C LEU A 187 -19.58 8.04 23.38
N GLY A 188 -20.42 7.01 23.35
CA GLY A 188 -21.80 7.10 23.81
C GLY A 188 -22.66 5.93 23.32
N ARG A 189 -23.93 5.92 23.73
CA ARG A 189 -24.89 4.87 23.39
C ARG A 189 -25.89 5.38 22.35
N ALA A 190 -25.97 4.73 21.21
CA ALA A 190 -27.02 4.95 20.20
C ALA A 190 -28.25 4.10 20.50
N SER A 191 -29.43 4.66 20.27
CA SER A 191 -30.74 4.01 20.44
C SER A 191 -31.80 4.75 19.62
N SER A 192 -33.01 4.19 19.52
CA SER A 192 -34.14 4.87 18.88
C SER A 192 -34.54 6.17 19.60
N SER A 193 -34.38 6.25 20.92
CA SER A 193 -34.79 7.41 21.72
C SER A 193 -33.86 8.62 21.62
N ASN A 194 -32.66 8.45 21.05
CA ASN A 194 -31.66 9.52 20.96
C ASN A 194 -31.09 9.67 19.55
N VAL A 195 -31.90 9.36 18.53
CA VAL A 195 -31.62 9.77 17.15
C VAL A 195 -31.46 11.30 17.12
N GLY A 196 -30.36 11.77 16.53
CA GLY A 196 -29.96 13.17 16.51
C GLY A 196 -28.86 13.53 17.51
N THR A 197 -28.59 12.69 18.51
CA THR A 197 -27.49 12.92 19.46
C THR A 197 -26.12 12.81 18.78
N THR A 198 -25.22 13.69 19.20
CA THR A 198 -23.85 13.80 18.67
C THR A 198 -22.85 13.64 19.79
N TRP A 199 -21.81 12.87 19.53
CA TRP A 199 -20.63 12.70 20.38
C TRP A 199 -19.40 13.22 19.64
N THR A 200 -18.38 13.63 20.39
CA THR A 200 -17.16 14.21 19.81
C THR A 200 -15.96 13.66 20.55
N TYR A 201 -14.93 13.34 19.79
CA TYR A 201 -13.59 13.07 20.28
C TYR A 201 -12.62 14.04 19.61
N THR A 202 -11.74 14.64 20.41
CA THR A 202 -10.62 15.45 19.92
C THR A 202 -9.34 14.84 20.44
N SER A 203 -8.42 14.50 19.53
CA SER A 203 -7.10 14.00 19.90
C SER A 203 -6.33 15.02 20.75
N SER A 204 -5.52 14.50 21.67
CA SER A 204 -4.62 15.30 22.49
C SER A 204 -3.18 15.11 22.02
N VAL A 205 -2.69 16.08 21.24
CA VAL A 205 -1.27 16.36 20.95
C VAL A 205 -0.61 15.56 19.81
N ASN A 206 -0.15 16.29 18.78
CA ASN A 206 0.80 15.93 17.73
C ASN A 206 0.67 14.51 17.15
N PHE A 207 -0.10 14.43 16.07
CA PHE A 207 -0.27 13.44 14.99
C PHE A 207 0.65 12.22 14.85
N GLY A 208 1.84 12.21 15.42
CA GLY A 208 2.85 11.16 15.29
C GLY A 208 2.97 10.18 16.47
N ASN A 209 2.16 10.31 17.53
CA ASN A 209 2.16 9.40 18.68
C ASN A 209 0.76 8.90 19.11
N ASP A 210 -0.30 9.27 18.37
CA ASP A 210 -1.66 8.84 18.68
C ASP A 210 -1.92 7.46 18.09
N ASN A 211 -1.59 6.45 18.90
CA ASN A 211 -1.98 5.04 18.75
C ASN A 211 -3.49 4.83 18.49
N PHE A 212 -4.29 5.88 18.66
CA PHE A 212 -5.75 5.90 18.59
C PHE A 212 -6.32 5.81 17.17
N PHE A 213 -5.61 6.30 16.16
CA PHE A 213 -6.06 6.31 14.77
C PHE A 213 -5.44 5.17 13.94
N ARG A 214 -5.11 4.05 14.59
CA ARG A 214 -4.76 2.82 13.88
C ARG A 214 -6.01 2.14 13.37
N SER A 215 -5.92 1.54 12.19
CA SER A 215 -6.98 0.70 11.66
C SER A 215 -7.27 -0.49 12.60
N HIS A 216 -8.54 -0.91 12.76
CA HIS A 216 -8.85 -2.20 13.42
C HIS A 216 -8.35 -3.36 12.56
N ARG A 217 -8.33 -3.18 11.25
CA ARG A 217 -7.73 -4.09 10.28
C ARG A 217 -6.23 -4.25 10.48
N TYR A 218 -5.74 -5.46 10.27
CA TYR A 218 -4.31 -5.75 10.18
C TYR A 218 -4.04 -6.72 9.03
N ILE A 219 -2.82 -6.70 8.50
CA ILE A 219 -2.41 -7.68 7.48
C ILE A 219 -1.63 -8.78 8.21
N GLU A 220 -2.24 -9.95 8.41
CA GLU A 220 -1.65 -11.05 9.19
C GLU A 220 -0.28 -11.44 8.64
N ARG A 221 -0.19 -11.91 7.38
CA ARG A 221 1.09 -12.42 6.88
C ARG A 221 2.02 -11.31 6.41
N HIS A 222 1.70 -10.66 5.29
CA HIS A 222 2.63 -9.74 4.65
C HIS A 222 2.99 -8.57 5.57
N GLY A 223 2.00 -7.90 6.19
CA GLY A 223 2.27 -6.76 7.07
C GLY A 223 3.05 -7.15 8.32
N THR A 224 2.66 -8.22 9.01
CA THR A 224 3.35 -8.66 10.25
C THR A 224 4.75 -9.23 9.98
N GLN A 225 4.93 -10.04 8.92
CA GLN A 225 6.28 -10.53 8.53
C GLN A 225 7.18 -9.35 8.12
N LEU A 226 6.66 -8.45 7.29
CA LEU A 226 7.43 -7.29 6.83
C LEU A 226 7.77 -6.34 7.99
N GLY A 227 6.85 -6.14 8.93
CA GLY A 227 7.10 -5.43 10.18
C GLY A 227 8.16 -6.12 11.05
N MET A 228 8.11 -7.46 11.17
CA MET A 228 9.11 -8.24 11.91
C MET A 228 10.50 -8.04 11.31
N GLU A 229 10.63 -8.14 9.98
CA GLU A 229 11.90 -7.93 9.28
C GLU A 229 12.42 -6.50 9.46
N TYR A 230 11.55 -5.51 9.37
CA TYR A 230 11.90 -4.11 9.63
C TYR A 230 12.39 -3.91 11.06
N TYR A 231 11.65 -4.40 12.06
CA TYR A 231 12.01 -4.22 13.46
C TYR A 231 13.21 -5.07 13.89
N ASN A 232 13.54 -6.16 13.20
CA ASN A 232 14.80 -6.88 13.44
C ASN A 232 16.04 -5.98 13.28
N ILE A 233 15.92 -4.88 12.53
CA ILE A 233 16.98 -3.87 12.35
C ILE A 233 16.94 -2.80 13.47
N TYR A 234 15.76 -2.38 13.89
CA TYR A 234 15.57 -1.14 14.68
C TYR A 234 15.13 -1.35 16.13
N ASP A 235 14.38 -2.42 16.42
CA ASP A 235 13.82 -2.73 17.74
C ASP A 235 13.50 -4.23 17.84
N THR A 236 14.45 -5.00 18.37
CA THR A 236 14.33 -6.46 18.45
C THR A 236 13.17 -6.93 19.33
N ASN A 237 12.73 -6.14 20.32
CA ASN A 237 11.59 -6.51 21.15
C ASN A 237 10.28 -6.46 20.36
N ARG A 238 10.11 -5.43 19.52
CA ARG A 238 8.96 -5.35 18.60
C ARG A 238 8.98 -6.48 17.57
N ALA A 239 10.16 -6.79 17.04
CA ALA A 239 10.31 -7.91 16.11
C ALA A 239 9.93 -9.24 16.75
N LEU A 240 10.37 -9.50 17.99
CA LEU A 240 10.03 -10.72 18.74
C LEU A 240 8.51 -10.84 18.98
N ALA A 241 7.81 -9.75 19.28
CA ALA A 241 6.36 -9.78 19.47
C ALA A 241 5.59 -10.09 18.16
N LEU A 242 6.02 -9.52 17.03
CA LEU A 242 5.47 -9.85 15.70
C LEU A 242 5.80 -11.31 15.31
N GLY A 243 7.02 -11.76 15.59
CA GLY A 243 7.46 -13.14 15.35
C GLY A 243 6.71 -14.16 16.20
N ALA A 244 6.40 -13.83 17.46
CA ALA A 244 5.59 -14.67 18.34
C ALA A 244 4.18 -14.86 17.76
N ARG A 245 3.55 -13.79 17.29
CA ARG A 245 2.25 -13.86 16.61
C ARG A 245 2.28 -14.79 15.42
N LEU A 246 3.22 -14.58 14.51
CA LEU A 246 3.38 -15.39 13.30
C LEU A 246 3.58 -16.86 13.64
N SER A 247 4.44 -17.17 14.62
CA SER A 247 4.73 -18.54 15.04
C SER A 247 3.50 -19.21 15.66
N ASN A 248 2.76 -18.50 16.52
CA ASN A 248 1.55 -19.02 17.17
C ASN A 248 0.42 -19.29 16.17
N GLN A 249 0.33 -18.51 15.09
CA GLN A 249 -0.61 -18.76 14.00
C GLN A 249 -0.09 -19.81 12.99
N GLY A 250 1.09 -20.41 13.22
CA GLY A 250 1.66 -21.49 12.41
C GLY A 250 2.37 -21.02 11.13
N TYR A 251 2.75 -19.75 11.03
CA TYR A 251 3.56 -19.26 9.91
C TYR A 251 5.04 -19.62 10.08
N THR A 252 5.70 -19.88 8.96
CA THR A 252 7.17 -19.94 8.91
C THR A 252 7.73 -18.52 8.84
N LEU A 253 8.56 -18.15 9.80
CA LEU A 253 9.24 -16.85 9.80
C LEU A 253 10.16 -16.71 8.59
N HIS A 254 10.29 -15.48 8.08
CA HIS A 254 11.08 -15.15 6.89
C HIS A 254 10.57 -15.78 5.58
N LYS A 255 9.39 -16.43 5.61
CA LYS A 255 8.72 -16.97 4.43
C LYS A 255 7.66 -15.99 3.94
N ASP A 256 8.14 -14.91 3.34
CA ASP A 256 7.33 -13.90 2.67
C ASP A 256 7.94 -13.52 1.31
N ILE A 257 7.13 -12.97 0.39
CA ILE A 257 7.61 -12.55 -0.93
C ILE A 257 8.64 -11.43 -0.81
N TYR A 258 8.58 -10.60 0.25
CA TYR A 258 9.52 -9.49 0.46
C TYR A 258 10.76 -9.86 1.27
N ALA A 259 10.84 -11.06 1.84
CA ALA A 259 12.02 -11.55 2.57
C ALA A 259 13.36 -11.32 1.82
N PRO A 260 13.45 -11.49 0.49
CA PRO A 260 14.70 -11.27 -0.24
C PRO A 260 15.22 -9.82 -0.14
N MET A 261 14.35 -8.83 0.10
CA MET A 261 14.77 -7.44 0.28
C MET A 261 15.54 -7.21 1.60
N PHE A 262 15.43 -8.13 2.55
CA PHE A 262 16.10 -8.10 3.85
C PHE A 262 17.28 -9.08 3.93
N GLY A 263 17.63 -9.72 2.81
CA GLY A 263 18.59 -10.82 2.81
C GLY A 263 18.13 -12.07 3.58
N SER A 264 16.85 -12.11 3.99
CA SER A 264 16.26 -13.23 4.70
C SER A 264 15.64 -14.24 3.71
N GLY A 265 15.18 -15.38 4.24
CA GLY A 265 14.58 -16.42 3.40
C GLY A 265 15.55 -17.16 2.46
N TYR A 266 16.86 -16.84 2.46
CA TYR A 266 17.85 -17.45 1.55
C TYR A 266 17.96 -18.98 1.69
N SER A 267 17.54 -19.57 2.82
CA SER A 267 17.50 -21.02 3.04
C SER A 267 16.29 -21.70 2.38
N LEU A 268 15.27 -20.94 1.99
CA LEU A 268 14.06 -21.45 1.36
C LEU A 268 14.34 -21.95 -0.08
N PRO A 269 13.47 -22.81 -0.64
CA PRO A 269 13.57 -23.27 -2.03
C PRO A 269 13.69 -22.12 -3.04
N TYR A 270 14.28 -22.38 -4.21
CA TYR A 270 14.48 -21.32 -5.22
C TYR A 270 13.16 -20.69 -5.72
N ASN A 271 12.07 -21.44 -5.70
CA ASN A 271 10.76 -21.03 -6.21
C ASN A 271 9.74 -20.72 -5.11
N TYR A 272 10.16 -20.55 -3.85
CA TYR A 272 9.21 -20.44 -2.73
C TYR A 272 8.21 -19.28 -2.86
N LEU A 273 8.56 -18.21 -3.58
CA LEU A 273 7.68 -17.06 -3.83
C LEU A 273 6.44 -17.41 -4.68
N TYR A 274 6.47 -18.54 -5.38
CA TYR A 274 5.38 -19.06 -6.22
C TYR A 274 4.67 -20.27 -5.58
N GLU A 275 5.03 -20.65 -4.35
CA GLU A 275 4.37 -21.77 -3.66
C GLU A 275 2.99 -21.35 -3.13
N SER A 276 1.94 -22.04 -3.59
CA SER A 276 0.57 -21.95 -3.06
C SER A 276 0.32 -22.96 -1.93
N GLY A 277 -0.92 -23.00 -1.43
CA GLY A 277 -1.35 -23.93 -0.39
C GLY A 277 -1.02 -23.52 1.06
N SER A 278 -1.40 -24.38 2.00
CA SER A 278 -1.34 -24.14 3.46
C SER A 278 0.07 -24.07 4.05
N THR A 279 1.10 -24.38 3.26
CA THR A 279 2.52 -24.25 3.63
C THR A 279 3.27 -23.26 2.74
N GLY A 280 2.62 -22.72 1.71
CA GLY A 280 3.21 -21.80 0.75
C GLY A 280 3.35 -20.39 1.33
N VAL A 281 3.82 -19.45 0.51
CA VAL A 281 3.83 -18.04 0.93
C VAL A 281 2.39 -17.56 1.12
N TYR A 282 1.43 -17.92 0.25
CA TYR A 282 0.02 -17.48 0.34
C TYR A 282 -0.86 -18.22 1.36
N ARG A 283 -0.26 -18.76 2.43
CA ARG A 283 -0.95 -19.58 3.44
C ARG A 283 -2.19 -18.90 4.04
N ASP A 284 -2.14 -17.60 4.26
CA ASP A 284 -3.21 -16.81 4.87
C ASP A 284 -4.52 -16.82 4.08
N CYS A 285 -4.48 -17.23 2.81
CA CYS A 285 -5.67 -17.46 1.98
C CYS A 285 -6.29 -18.85 2.15
N TYR A 286 -5.57 -19.81 2.76
CA TYR A 286 -6.03 -21.19 2.97
C TYR A 286 -6.33 -21.49 4.44
N THR A 287 -5.71 -20.75 5.36
CA THR A 287 -5.92 -20.90 6.80
C THR A 287 -6.06 -19.53 7.40
N GLU A 288 -7.31 -19.16 7.70
CA GLU A 288 -7.61 -17.88 8.34
C GLU A 288 -7.10 -17.89 9.79
N PRO A 289 -6.25 -16.95 10.21
CA PRO A 289 -5.92 -16.73 11.62
C PRO A 289 -7.16 -16.51 12.47
N THR A 290 -7.01 -16.72 13.77
CA THR A 290 -8.11 -16.49 14.72
C THR A 290 -8.49 -15.00 14.76
N LYS A 291 -9.80 -14.71 14.70
CA LYS A 291 -10.33 -13.34 14.82
C LYS A 291 -10.16 -12.82 16.24
N HIS A 292 -9.88 -11.52 16.36
CA HIS A 292 -9.73 -10.82 17.64
C HIS A 292 -10.99 -10.02 17.98
N ASP A 293 -11.20 -9.75 19.26
CA ASP A 293 -12.36 -8.97 19.73
C ASP A 293 -12.35 -7.51 19.24
N ARG A 294 -11.14 -6.96 18.99
CA ARG A 294 -10.95 -5.54 18.67
C ARG A 294 -10.17 -5.29 17.39
N SER A 295 -9.77 -6.34 16.68
CA SER A 295 -9.07 -6.21 15.41
C SER A 295 -9.50 -7.34 14.47
N TYR A 296 -9.38 -7.13 13.15
CA TYR A 296 -9.74 -8.16 12.18
C TYR A 296 -8.71 -8.23 11.07
N GLN A 297 -8.54 -9.42 10.50
CA GLN A 297 -7.60 -9.62 9.40
C GLN A 297 -8.13 -8.99 8.12
N TYR A 298 -7.22 -8.41 7.33
CA TYR A 298 -7.47 -8.07 5.94
C TYR A 298 -7.57 -9.33 5.06
N HIS A 299 -8.72 -9.54 4.42
CA HIS A 299 -8.89 -10.54 3.36
C HIS A 299 -8.53 -9.94 2.00
N SER A 300 -7.35 -10.30 1.51
CA SER A 300 -6.87 -9.87 0.19
C SER A 300 -7.67 -10.52 -0.94
N LYS A 301 -7.94 -9.78 -2.02
CA LYS A 301 -8.49 -10.34 -3.28
C LYS A 301 -7.65 -11.48 -3.86
N VAL A 302 -6.37 -11.58 -3.49
CA VAL A 302 -5.49 -12.71 -3.85
C VAL A 302 -6.11 -14.03 -3.40
N CYS A 303 -6.82 -14.03 -2.27
CA CYS A 303 -7.45 -15.20 -1.71
C CYS A 303 -8.68 -15.69 -2.49
N ASN A 304 -9.21 -14.90 -3.44
CA ASN A 304 -10.28 -15.36 -4.33
C ASN A 304 -9.80 -16.45 -5.29
N ASN A 305 -8.55 -16.38 -5.75
CA ASN A 305 -7.91 -17.41 -6.57
C ASN A 305 -6.38 -17.25 -6.54
N VAL A 306 -5.74 -17.94 -5.59
CA VAL A 306 -4.28 -17.85 -5.36
C VAL A 306 -3.48 -18.35 -6.56
N ASP A 307 -3.90 -19.46 -7.19
CA ASP A 307 -3.15 -20.03 -8.31
C ASP A 307 -3.21 -19.14 -9.55
N LEU A 308 -4.37 -18.51 -9.82
CA LEU A 308 -4.50 -17.50 -10.88
C LEU A 308 -3.67 -16.26 -10.57
N TYR A 309 -3.62 -15.83 -9.31
CA TYR A 309 -2.75 -14.73 -8.90
C TYR A 309 -1.28 -15.06 -9.17
N ILE A 310 -0.80 -16.24 -8.74
CA ILE A 310 0.56 -16.72 -8.99
C ILE A 310 0.88 -16.75 -10.49
N TYR A 311 -0.03 -17.30 -11.30
CA TYR A 311 0.11 -17.31 -12.75
C TYR A 311 0.28 -15.90 -13.33
N ASN A 312 -0.57 -14.96 -12.90
CA ASN A 312 -0.49 -13.57 -13.34
C ASN A 312 0.79 -12.89 -12.83
N SER A 313 1.22 -13.19 -11.61
CA SER A 313 2.48 -12.67 -11.05
C SER A 313 3.71 -13.17 -11.80
N ALA A 314 3.68 -14.38 -12.35
CA ALA A 314 4.78 -14.93 -13.14
C ALA A 314 4.83 -14.40 -14.59
N ASN A 315 3.68 -14.01 -15.16
CA ASN A 315 3.55 -13.76 -16.60
C ASN A 315 3.13 -12.34 -16.98
N GLY A 316 2.41 -11.61 -16.12
CA GLY A 316 1.83 -10.30 -16.40
C GLY A 316 2.21 -9.21 -15.39
N ASP A 317 2.97 -9.54 -14.36
CA ASP A 317 3.48 -8.63 -13.34
C ASP A 317 5.00 -8.77 -13.24
N TRP A 318 5.68 -7.70 -12.84
CA TRP A 318 7.13 -7.67 -12.64
C TRP A 318 7.54 -7.68 -11.16
N LEU A 319 6.61 -7.54 -10.21
CA LEU A 319 6.94 -7.53 -8.77
C LEU A 319 7.61 -8.83 -8.30
N VAL A 320 6.89 -9.95 -8.40
CA VAL A 320 7.36 -11.25 -7.89
C VAL A 320 8.60 -11.74 -8.65
N PRO A 321 8.71 -11.59 -9.99
CA PRO A 321 9.94 -11.90 -10.70
C PRO A 321 11.16 -11.15 -10.15
N MET A 322 11.05 -9.84 -9.87
CA MET A 322 12.17 -9.06 -9.31
C MET A 322 12.60 -9.57 -7.92
N LEU A 323 11.63 -9.88 -7.05
CA LEU A 323 11.89 -10.42 -5.72
C LEU A 323 12.52 -11.83 -5.79
N TRP A 324 12.08 -12.65 -6.74
CA TRP A 324 12.66 -13.96 -7.03
C TRP A 324 14.10 -13.84 -7.55
N ALA A 325 14.37 -12.93 -8.48
CA ALA A 325 15.72 -12.67 -8.96
C ALA A 325 16.65 -12.24 -7.82
N LEU A 326 16.18 -11.35 -6.93
CA LEU A 326 16.93 -10.95 -5.74
C LEU A 326 17.19 -12.14 -4.80
N HIS A 327 16.21 -13.02 -4.59
CA HIS A 327 16.37 -14.26 -3.80
C HIS A 327 17.48 -15.16 -4.36
N LEU A 328 17.52 -15.34 -5.68
CA LEU A 328 18.57 -16.11 -6.33
C LEU A 328 19.97 -15.51 -6.08
N LEU A 329 20.09 -14.19 -6.23
CA LEU A 329 21.35 -13.47 -5.98
C LEU A 329 21.79 -13.62 -4.52
N ASN A 330 20.85 -13.54 -3.57
CA ASN A 330 21.13 -13.75 -2.14
C ASN A 330 21.62 -15.17 -1.84
N LYS A 331 21.20 -16.16 -2.64
CA LYS A 331 21.68 -17.56 -2.58
C LYS A 331 23.01 -17.78 -3.30
N GLY A 332 23.61 -16.74 -3.88
CA GLY A 332 24.87 -16.82 -4.61
C GLY A 332 24.75 -17.35 -6.04
N VAL A 333 23.54 -17.40 -6.61
CA VAL A 333 23.36 -17.71 -8.03
C VAL A 333 23.94 -16.58 -8.87
N GLY A 334 24.75 -16.92 -9.87
CA GLY A 334 25.36 -15.92 -10.75
C GLY A 334 24.31 -15.12 -11.54
N PRO A 335 24.57 -13.83 -11.84
CA PRO A 335 23.59 -12.93 -12.45
C PRO A 335 23.09 -13.39 -13.84
N ASP A 336 23.90 -14.18 -14.54
CA ASP A 336 23.60 -14.70 -15.88
C ASP A 336 23.24 -16.20 -15.87
N THR A 337 23.10 -16.81 -14.69
CA THR A 337 22.74 -18.24 -14.58
C THR A 337 21.22 -18.40 -14.73
N PRO A 338 20.73 -19.09 -15.77
CA PRO A 338 19.30 -19.32 -15.93
C PRO A 338 18.78 -20.27 -14.85
N MET A 339 17.71 -19.89 -14.18
CA MET A 339 17.03 -20.68 -13.15
C MET A 339 15.55 -20.82 -13.51
N TYR A 340 14.96 -21.95 -13.13
CA TYR A 340 13.53 -22.19 -13.31
C TYR A 340 12.78 -21.80 -12.03
N ASP A 341 11.79 -20.91 -12.17
CA ASP A 341 10.97 -20.41 -11.05
C ASP A 341 9.68 -21.23 -10.81
N GLY A 342 9.44 -22.28 -11.61
CA GLY A 342 8.18 -23.03 -11.64
C GLY A 342 7.29 -22.69 -12.85
N TRP A 343 7.61 -21.62 -13.60
CA TRP A 343 6.84 -21.12 -14.73
C TRP A 343 7.72 -20.76 -15.93
N ASN A 344 8.82 -20.06 -15.66
CA ASN A 344 9.74 -19.50 -16.63
C ASN A 344 11.19 -19.85 -16.26
N THR A 345 12.05 -19.98 -17.27
CA THR A 345 13.50 -20.09 -17.06
C THR A 345 14.16 -18.77 -17.43
N ARG A 346 14.70 -18.06 -16.43
CA ARG A 346 15.33 -16.73 -16.61
C ARG A 346 16.53 -16.59 -15.66
N SER A 347 17.50 -15.76 -16.04
CA SER A 347 18.57 -15.33 -15.13
C SER A 347 18.17 -14.06 -14.37
N PRO A 348 18.79 -13.78 -13.20
CA PRO A 348 18.54 -12.54 -12.48
C PRO A 348 18.71 -11.27 -13.34
N ARG A 349 19.74 -11.22 -14.19
CA ARG A 349 19.96 -10.07 -15.08
C ARG A 349 18.87 -9.95 -16.14
N GLN A 350 18.38 -11.05 -16.71
CA GLN A 350 17.26 -10.99 -17.66
C GLN A 350 15.98 -10.44 -17.02
N VAL A 351 15.72 -10.78 -15.75
CA VAL A 351 14.59 -10.21 -15.00
C VAL A 351 14.76 -8.70 -14.80
N ALA A 352 15.96 -8.25 -14.43
CA ALA A 352 16.27 -6.82 -14.32
C ALA A 352 16.01 -6.08 -15.64
N ARG A 353 16.56 -6.57 -16.77
CA ARG A 353 16.33 -5.96 -18.10
C ARG A 353 14.86 -5.93 -18.52
N MET A 354 14.08 -6.92 -18.14
CA MET A 354 12.64 -6.89 -18.35
C MET A 354 11.98 -5.78 -17.52
N ALA A 355 12.32 -5.68 -16.23
CA ALA A 355 11.79 -4.64 -15.36
C ALA A 355 12.18 -3.22 -15.82
N GLU A 356 13.40 -3.03 -16.33
CA GLU A 356 13.87 -1.76 -16.91
C GLU A 356 12.97 -1.27 -18.06
N SER A 357 12.38 -2.19 -18.85
CA SER A 357 11.45 -1.84 -19.93
C SER A 357 10.12 -1.26 -19.44
N HIS A 358 9.82 -1.41 -18.14
CA HIS A 358 8.65 -0.84 -17.46
C HIS A 358 8.99 0.44 -16.66
N TRP A 359 10.22 0.93 -16.78
CA TRP A 359 10.61 2.22 -16.24
C TRP A 359 9.91 3.36 -16.98
N ILE A 360 9.16 4.19 -16.26
CA ILE A 360 8.37 5.28 -16.84
C ILE A 360 8.93 6.63 -16.47
N ALA A 361 9.33 7.39 -17.49
CA ALA A 361 10.00 8.69 -17.37
C ALA A 361 11.12 8.65 -16.32
N ASP A 362 11.13 9.55 -15.33
CA ASP A 362 12.16 9.63 -14.27
C ASP A 362 11.59 9.41 -12.86
N TYR A 363 10.43 8.78 -12.73
CA TYR A 363 9.73 8.69 -11.44
C TYR A 363 9.35 7.29 -10.96
N GLY A 364 9.61 6.22 -11.72
CA GLY A 364 9.53 4.87 -11.16
C GLY A 364 9.19 3.77 -12.17
N ILE A 365 8.86 2.61 -11.62
CA ILE A 365 8.40 1.43 -12.36
C ILE A 365 6.88 1.45 -12.44
N ALA A 366 6.36 1.26 -13.65
CA ALA A 366 4.93 1.28 -13.93
C ALA A 366 4.11 0.31 -13.05
N SER A 367 2.80 0.54 -12.99
CA SER A 367 1.83 -0.48 -12.58
C SER A 367 1.49 -1.40 -13.76
N PRO A 368 1.20 -2.70 -13.55
CA PRO A 368 0.73 -3.60 -14.61
C PRO A 368 -0.47 -3.09 -15.40
N THR A 369 -1.27 -2.20 -14.78
CA THR A 369 -2.50 -1.65 -15.36
C THR A 369 -2.36 -0.22 -15.88
N SER A 370 -1.17 0.39 -15.83
CA SER A 370 -0.96 1.78 -16.27
C SER A 370 0.50 2.08 -16.61
N SER A 371 0.72 2.64 -17.79
CA SER A 371 2.03 3.14 -18.25
C SER A 371 2.35 4.57 -17.80
N THR A 372 1.47 5.22 -17.04
CA THR A 372 1.65 6.61 -16.56
C THR A 372 1.61 6.74 -15.05
N VAL A 373 1.53 5.60 -14.34
CA VAL A 373 1.45 5.53 -12.88
C VAL A 373 2.51 4.56 -12.40
N ALA A 374 3.41 5.04 -11.55
CA ALA A 374 4.41 4.22 -10.90
C ALA A 374 3.81 3.51 -9.69
N SER A 375 4.28 2.29 -9.42
CA SER A 375 3.91 1.49 -8.25
C SER A 375 5.04 1.51 -7.22
N GLY A 376 4.70 1.80 -5.96
CA GLY A 376 5.68 1.90 -4.87
C GLY A 376 6.44 0.62 -4.61
N VAL A 377 5.73 -0.48 -4.34
CA VAL A 377 6.35 -1.79 -4.06
C VAL A 377 7.20 -2.31 -5.23
N ARG A 378 6.78 -2.05 -6.47
CA ARG A 378 7.53 -2.47 -7.67
C ARG A 378 8.78 -1.63 -7.86
N THR A 379 8.68 -0.31 -7.68
CA THR A 379 9.84 0.58 -7.74
C THR A 379 10.83 0.28 -6.61
N ALA A 380 10.35 -0.14 -5.44
CA ALA A 380 11.18 -0.57 -4.32
C ALA A 380 11.92 -1.88 -4.59
N ALA A 381 11.21 -2.91 -5.06
CA ALA A 381 11.82 -4.19 -5.46
C ALA A 381 12.85 -4.01 -6.58
N PHE A 382 12.53 -3.14 -7.55
CA PHE A 382 13.45 -2.75 -8.63
C PHE A 382 14.72 -2.11 -8.08
N LEU A 383 14.61 -1.09 -7.22
CA LEU A 383 15.78 -0.47 -6.60
C LEU A 383 16.67 -1.50 -5.89
N ALA A 384 16.09 -2.41 -5.10
CA ALA A 384 16.87 -3.42 -4.38
C ALA A 384 17.61 -4.37 -5.36
N LEU A 385 16.93 -4.87 -6.40
CA LEU A 385 17.54 -5.73 -7.41
C LEU A 385 18.64 -5.02 -8.20
N GLU A 386 18.37 -3.82 -8.72
CA GLU A 386 19.34 -3.05 -9.50
C GLU A 386 20.54 -2.62 -8.66
N THR A 387 20.34 -2.32 -7.37
CA THR A 387 21.45 -2.03 -6.45
C THR A 387 22.34 -3.26 -6.28
N LYS A 388 21.76 -4.44 -6.02
CA LYS A 388 22.52 -5.67 -5.84
C LYS A 388 23.31 -6.04 -7.09
N LEU A 389 22.69 -5.96 -8.27
CA LEU A 389 23.35 -6.20 -9.55
C LEU A 389 24.42 -5.14 -9.86
N GLY A 390 24.08 -3.87 -9.69
CA GLY A 390 24.91 -2.76 -10.12
C GLY A 390 26.10 -2.49 -9.22
N TYR A 391 25.83 -2.25 -7.94
CA TYR A 391 26.87 -1.94 -6.96
C TYR A 391 27.46 -3.19 -6.30
N GLY A 392 26.65 -4.24 -6.11
CA GLY A 392 27.13 -5.50 -5.53
C GLY A 392 27.89 -6.40 -6.52
N LEU A 393 27.49 -6.41 -7.80
CA LEU A 393 28.03 -7.33 -8.81
C LEU A 393 28.64 -6.62 -10.04
N GLY A 394 28.69 -5.28 -10.04
CA GLY A 394 29.40 -4.48 -11.05
C GLY A 394 28.66 -4.30 -12.38
N ASP A 395 27.35 -4.53 -12.45
CA ASP A 395 26.55 -4.27 -13.65
C ASP A 395 26.36 -2.76 -13.89
N THR A 396 26.93 -2.23 -14.98
CA THR A 396 26.90 -0.79 -15.28
C THR A 396 25.49 -0.28 -15.60
N THR A 397 24.66 -1.06 -16.30
CA THR A 397 23.28 -0.67 -16.61
C THR A 397 22.46 -0.63 -15.32
N SER A 398 22.58 -1.67 -14.50
CA SER A 398 21.87 -1.75 -13.22
C SER A 398 22.29 -0.64 -12.25
N LYS A 399 23.58 -0.27 -12.23
CA LYS A 399 24.06 0.88 -11.47
C LYS A 399 23.31 2.17 -11.84
N THR A 400 23.14 2.41 -13.14
CA THR A 400 22.42 3.58 -13.65
C THR A 400 20.96 3.58 -13.22
N TYR A 401 20.29 2.43 -13.28
CA TYR A 401 18.89 2.31 -12.86
C TYR A 401 18.73 2.36 -11.33
N ALA A 402 19.70 1.87 -10.56
CA ALA A 402 19.71 2.01 -9.10
C ALA A 402 19.73 3.49 -8.69
N ASP A 403 20.62 4.30 -9.29
CA ASP A 403 20.71 5.74 -8.99
C ASP A 403 19.41 6.49 -9.34
N LYS A 404 18.81 6.16 -10.49
CA LYS A 404 17.50 6.69 -10.92
C LYS A 404 16.38 6.30 -9.97
N ALA A 405 16.30 5.02 -9.60
CA ALA A 405 15.26 4.49 -8.72
C ALA A 405 15.39 5.06 -7.30
N ALA A 406 16.60 5.19 -6.77
CA ALA A 406 16.84 5.80 -5.48
C ALA A 406 16.40 7.27 -5.47
N THR A 407 16.76 8.03 -6.52
CA THR A 407 16.33 9.43 -6.67
C THR A 407 14.82 9.56 -6.77
N ALA A 408 14.18 8.71 -7.58
CA ALA A 408 12.72 8.70 -7.74
C ALA A 408 12.01 8.42 -6.41
N LEU A 409 12.48 7.46 -5.62
CA LEU A 409 11.87 7.07 -4.35
C LEU A 409 12.04 8.09 -3.21
N LEU A 410 12.90 9.10 -3.33
CA LEU A 410 12.98 10.17 -2.33
C LEU A 410 11.79 11.13 -2.34
N ASN A 411 11.02 11.18 -3.43
CA ASN A 411 9.98 12.19 -3.65
C ASN A 411 8.56 11.79 -3.23
N PRO A 412 8.07 10.55 -3.47
CA PRO A 412 6.69 10.19 -3.19
C PRO A 412 6.46 9.86 -1.71
N GLN A 413 6.72 10.82 -0.82
CA GLN A 413 6.50 10.71 0.63
C GLN A 413 5.65 11.86 1.15
N VAL A 414 4.72 11.56 2.05
CA VAL A 414 3.90 12.58 2.73
C VAL A 414 4.76 13.36 3.73
N GLY A 415 5.24 14.54 3.33
CA GLY A 415 6.17 15.35 4.14
C GLY A 415 5.49 16.23 5.19
N SER A 416 4.67 17.19 4.74
CA SER A 416 4.05 18.26 5.55
C SER A 416 2.62 17.94 6.00
N SER A 417 2.27 16.66 6.11
CA SER A 417 0.88 16.20 6.32
C SER A 417 -0.06 16.48 5.13
N GLN A 418 0.47 16.92 4.00
CA GLN A 418 -0.32 17.20 2.79
C GLN A 418 -0.25 16.04 1.81
N VAL A 419 -1.40 15.72 1.21
CA VAL A 419 -1.56 14.69 0.18
C VAL A 419 -2.18 15.34 -1.03
N ILE A 420 -1.53 15.22 -2.18
CA ILE A 420 -2.07 15.73 -3.44
C ILE A 420 -2.67 14.55 -4.19
N ARG A 421 -3.94 14.65 -4.60
CA ARG A 421 -4.64 13.63 -5.38
C ARG A 421 -4.99 14.19 -6.76
N GLU A 422 -4.77 13.38 -7.78
CA GLU A 422 -5.31 13.64 -9.12
C GLU A 422 -6.83 13.36 -9.15
N ASN A 423 -7.62 14.33 -9.61
CA ASN A 423 -9.06 14.22 -9.77
C ASN A 423 -9.42 13.59 -11.13
N GLU A 424 -10.68 13.20 -11.30
CA GLU A 424 -11.15 12.55 -12.54
C GLU A 424 -11.01 13.45 -13.78
N ASP A 425 -11.18 14.76 -13.61
CA ASP A 425 -11.03 15.78 -14.65
C ASP A 425 -9.55 16.13 -14.96
N GLY A 426 -8.60 15.50 -14.28
CA GLY A 426 -7.16 15.76 -14.41
C GLY A 426 -6.65 16.95 -13.59
N SER A 427 -7.53 17.66 -12.87
CA SER A 427 -7.11 18.63 -11.86
C SER A 427 -6.50 17.94 -10.63
N SER A 428 -5.99 18.71 -9.68
CA SER A 428 -5.45 18.16 -8.43
C SER A 428 -6.07 18.83 -7.22
N THR A 429 -6.32 18.05 -6.17
CA THR A 429 -6.73 18.56 -4.86
C THR A 429 -5.69 18.24 -3.81
N THR A 430 -5.33 19.24 -3.00
CA THR A 430 -4.44 19.08 -1.85
C THR A 430 -5.27 18.88 -0.59
N PHE A 431 -5.05 17.77 0.08
CA PHE A 431 -5.71 17.38 1.33
C PHE A 431 -4.76 17.48 2.52
N THR A 432 -5.28 17.85 3.69
CA THR A 432 -4.59 17.76 4.98
C THR A 432 -4.88 16.39 5.58
N ARG A 433 -3.87 15.50 5.62
CA ARG A 433 -3.93 14.11 6.10
C ARG A 433 -2.72 13.80 7.00
N PRO A 434 -2.70 14.33 8.22
CA PRO A 434 -1.54 14.26 9.09
C PRO A 434 -1.24 12.86 9.61
N LEU A 435 -2.25 11.98 9.67
CA LEU A 435 -2.07 10.58 10.05
C LEU A 435 -1.13 9.83 9.10
N PHE A 436 -1.03 10.27 7.84
CA PHE A 436 -0.17 9.64 6.83
C PHE A 436 1.23 10.24 6.75
N LYS A 437 1.58 11.21 7.60
CA LYS A 437 2.89 11.85 7.59
C LYS A 437 4.01 10.80 7.70
N GLY A 438 4.99 10.90 6.80
CA GLY A 438 6.12 9.98 6.70
C GLY A 438 5.86 8.72 5.86
N GLY A 439 4.61 8.41 5.54
CA GLY A 439 4.25 7.31 4.64
C GLY A 439 4.66 7.59 3.20
N PHE A 440 5.09 6.56 2.49
CA PHE A 440 5.36 6.63 1.05
C PHE A 440 4.11 6.30 0.23
N LEU A 441 3.95 6.96 -0.92
CA LEU A 441 2.77 6.76 -1.77
C LEU A 441 2.75 5.34 -2.35
N THR A 442 1.61 4.66 -2.25
CA THR A 442 1.36 3.33 -2.85
C THR A 442 1.52 3.34 -4.37
N ALA A 443 1.09 4.44 -5.00
CA ALA A 443 1.26 4.71 -6.41
C ALA A 443 1.25 6.23 -6.67
N TRP A 444 1.98 6.66 -7.70
CA TRP A 444 2.06 8.08 -8.08
C TRP A 444 2.24 8.30 -9.58
N ASN A 445 1.92 9.49 -10.05
CA ASN A 445 2.26 9.97 -11.40
C ASN A 445 3.52 10.86 -11.37
N GLY A 446 3.93 11.40 -12.52
CA GLY A 446 5.14 12.25 -12.63
C GLY A 446 5.15 13.54 -11.80
N TYR A 447 4.04 13.88 -11.13
CA TYR A 447 3.92 15.00 -10.21
C TYR A 447 3.88 14.58 -8.73
N ASN A 448 4.14 13.31 -8.43
CA ASN A 448 4.03 12.71 -7.10
C ASN A 448 2.63 12.86 -6.48
N MET A 449 1.59 12.83 -7.31
CA MET A 449 0.20 12.83 -6.85
C MET A 449 -0.27 11.40 -6.63
N VAL A 450 -1.11 11.19 -5.62
CA VAL A 450 -1.89 9.96 -5.47
C VAL A 450 -2.69 9.79 -6.76
N ALA A 451 -2.36 8.73 -7.51
CA ALA A 451 -2.95 8.47 -8.81
C ALA A 451 -4.44 8.20 -8.65
N LYS A 452 -5.25 8.71 -9.58
CA LYS A 452 -6.67 8.37 -9.65
C LYS A 452 -6.84 6.87 -9.79
N LYS A 453 -7.80 6.29 -9.06
CA LYS A 453 -8.18 4.89 -9.26
C LYS A 453 -8.81 4.77 -10.65
N SER A 454 -8.17 4.03 -11.55
CA SER A 454 -8.78 3.72 -12.85
C SER A 454 -10.08 2.92 -12.63
N ILE A 455 -11.00 2.96 -13.60
CA ILE A 455 -12.26 2.20 -13.53
C ILE A 455 -12.01 0.71 -13.28
N LEU A 456 -10.96 0.14 -13.90
CA LEU A 456 -10.57 -1.26 -13.68
C LEU A 456 -10.01 -1.51 -12.27
N GLN A 457 -9.30 -0.54 -11.68
CA GLN A 457 -8.85 -0.62 -10.29
C GLN A 457 -10.04 -0.50 -9.32
N GLN A 458 -11.02 0.35 -9.62
CA GLN A 458 -12.25 0.47 -8.82
C GLN A 458 -13.06 -0.83 -8.84
N ILE A 459 -13.17 -1.49 -10.00
CA ILE A 459 -13.82 -2.81 -10.13
C ILE A 459 -13.00 -3.88 -9.40
N ALA A 460 -11.67 -3.83 -9.46
CA ALA A 460 -10.82 -4.76 -8.72
C ALA A 460 -10.90 -4.54 -7.20
N ASP A 461 -11.13 -3.31 -6.75
CA ASP A 461 -11.34 -2.96 -5.34
C ASP A 461 -12.72 -3.42 -4.83
N TRP A 462 -13.71 -3.67 -5.69
CA TRP A 462 -15.00 -4.27 -5.28
C TRP A 462 -14.87 -5.71 -4.79
N PHE A 463 -13.78 -6.40 -5.16
CA PHE A 463 -13.46 -7.74 -4.68
C PHE A 463 -12.53 -7.73 -3.45
N ASN A 464 -12.18 -6.55 -2.93
CA ASN A 464 -11.45 -6.40 -1.68
C ASN A 464 -12.41 -6.27 -0.50
N GLN A 465 -11.92 -6.63 0.69
CA GLN A 465 -12.59 -6.29 1.94
C GLN A 465 -12.89 -4.78 2.03
N PRO A 466 -14.10 -4.37 2.49
CA PRO A 466 -14.47 -2.98 2.60
C PRO A 466 -13.52 -2.17 3.48
N ASP A 467 -13.41 -0.89 3.15
CA ASP A 467 -12.58 0.04 3.87
C ASP A 467 -13.21 0.50 5.20
N GLU A 468 -12.39 0.75 6.22
CA GLU A 468 -12.87 1.30 7.52
C GLU A 468 -13.32 2.74 7.41
N THR A 469 -12.69 3.46 6.48
CA THR A 469 -12.97 4.85 6.15
C THR A 469 -12.86 5.05 4.64
N PRO A 470 -13.73 5.85 4.02
CA PRO A 470 -13.72 6.10 2.57
C PRO A 470 -12.71 7.18 2.16
N ASP A 471 -11.77 7.54 3.04
CA ASP A 471 -10.84 8.63 2.84
C ASP A 471 -9.68 8.28 1.90
N VAL A 472 -8.96 9.29 1.41
CA VAL A 472 -7.74 9.10 0.62
C VAL A 472 -6.69 8.33 1.43
N LYS A 473 -6.20 7.23 0.86
CA LYS A 473 -5.17 6.36 1.45
C LYS A 473 -3.90 6.42 0.62
N PRO A 474 -3.08 7.47 0.81
CA PRO A 474 -1.87 7.63 0.02
C PRO A 474 -0.88 6.49 0.25
N SER A 475 -0.82 5.96 1.47
CA SER A 475 0.23 5.05 1.94
C SER A 475 -0.35 3.85 2.69
N ASN A 476 0.42 2.77 2.76
CA ASN A 476 0.19 1.63 3.62
C ASN A 476 1.53 1.10 4.20
N ALA A 477 1.41 0.14 5.11
CA ALA A 477 2.53 -0.56 5.75
C ALA A 477 3.50 -1.18 4.72
N GLU A 478 2.94 -1.92 3.78
CA GLU A 478 3.67 -2.68 2.76
C GLU A 478 4.57 -1.76 1.92
N THR A 479 4.00 -0.69 1.36
CA THR A 479 4.74 0.24 0.51
C THR A 479 5.78 1.03 1.30
N THR A 480 5.42 1.51 2.50
CA THR A 480 6.34 2.33 3.28
C THR A 480 7.55 1.53 3.73
N ILE A 481 7.35 0.30 4.22
CA ILE A 481 8.46 -0.54 4.66
C ILE A 481 9.32 -1.00 3.48
N THR A 482 8.72 -1.40 2.37
CA THR A 482 9.49 -1.85 1.19
C THR A 482 10.35 -0.73 0.60
N ILE A 483 9.82 0.49 0.47
CA ILE A 483 10.60 1.67 0.02
C ILE A 483 11.67 2.04 1.04
N ALA A 484 11.36 2.03 2.34
CA ALA A 484 12.37 2.28 3.36
C ALA A 484 13.50 1.25 3.27
N GLN A 485 13.18 -0.04 3.12
CA GLN A 485 14.18 -1.10 2.99
C GLN A 485 15.00 -0.95 1.70
N SER A 486 14.38 -0.69 0.55
CA SER A 486 15.13 -0.54 -0.71
C SER A 486 16.10 0.65 -0.68
N LEU A 487 15.70 1.77 -0.05
CA LEU A 487 16.57 2.90 0.20
C LEU A 487 17.74 2.54 1.13
N ARG A 488 17.53 1.70 2.16
CA ARG A 488 18.63 1.17 3.00
C ARG A 488 19.58 0.27 2.21
N VAL A 489 19.06 -0.59 1.33
CA VAL A 489 19.89 -1.42 0.44
C VAL A 489 20.80 -0.51 -0.40
N TYR A 490 20.24 0.50 -1.04
CA TYR A 490 21.01 1.48 -1.81
C TYR A 490 22.05 2.21 -0.94
N ASP A 491 21.64 2.73 0.22
CA ASP A 491 22.52 3.49 1.12
C ASP A 491 23.71 2.65 1.62
N CYS A 492 23.51 1.34 1.82
CA CYS A 492 24.58 0.44 2.20
C CYS A 492 25.59 0.24 1.07
N TYR A 493 25.13 -0.14 -0.12
CA TYR A 493 26.02 -0.45 -1.23
C TYR A 493 26.72 0.79 -1.80
N VAL A 494 26.09 1.96 -1.74
CA VAL A 494 26.62 3.19 -2.35
C VAL A 494 27.34 4.07 -1.34
N ASN A 495 26.76 4.27 -0.15
CA ASN A 495 27.28 5.21 0.83
C ASN A 495 27.95 4.53 2.05
N GLY A 496 27.79 3.21 2.22
CA GLY A 496 28.37 2.46 3.34
C GLY A 496 27.58 2.57 4.65
N TYR A 497 26.31 2.99 4.61
CA TYR A 497 25.46 3.17 5.80
C TYR A 497 24.25 2.22 5.79
N ASN A 498 23.58 2.04 6.94
CA ASN A 498 22.35 1.23 7.01
C ASN A 498 22.48 -0.24 6.56
N CYS A 499 23.67 -0.86 6.70
CA CYS A 499 23.98 -2.19 6.15
C CYS A 499 23.43 -3.42 6.88
N LEU A 500 22.81 -3.27 8.05
CA LEU A 500 22.28 -4.42 8.79
C LEU A 500 21.11 -5.08 8.02
N ASN A 501 21.16 -6.40 7.84
CA ASN A 501 20.15 -7.20 7.13
C ASN A 501 19.81 -6.62 5.74
N VAL A 502 20.86 -6.31 4.97
CA VAL A 502 20.79 -5.94 3.56
C VAL A 502 21.21 -7.16 2.71
N PRO A 503 20.53 -7.45 1.58
CA PRO A 503 20.81 -8.59 0.70
C PRO A 503 22.20 -8.65 0.09
#